data_AF-K0YIH1-F1
#
_entry.id   AF-K0YIH1-F1
#
_cell.length_a   1.000
_cell.length_b   1.000
_cell.length_c   1.000
_cell.angle_alpha   90.00
_cell.angle_beta   90.00
_cell.angle_gamma   90.00
#
_symmetry.space_group_name_H-M   'P 1'
#
loop_
_entity.id
_entity.type
_entity.pdbx_description
1 polymer ?
#
loop_
_entity_poly.entity_id
_entity_poly.type
_entity_poly.pdbx_seq_one_letter_code
_entity_poly.pdbx_strand_id
1 'polypeptide(L)'
;MRNSHGKPAAGIFEPGYFRDVLRSQLGYQGIVITDSLSMAAATEATSPDCVGVDLLNAGGDMILMPLDFTAAYQGIFDAAASG
;
A
#
# COMPACT_ATOMS: atom_id res chain seq x y z
N MET A 1 10.82 -11.01 6.36
CA MET A 1 9.70 -11.53 5.54
C MET A 1 9.79 -10.86 4.17
N ARG A 2 9.41 -11.53 3.07
CA ARG A 2 9.45 -11.00 1.69
C ARG A 2 8.02 -10.93 1.15
N ASN A 3 7.68 -9.93 0.34
CA ASN A 3 6.33 -9.76 -0.22
C ASN A 3 6.11 -10.61 -1.49
N SER A 4 4.92 -10.50 -2.10
CA SER A 4 4.53 -11.14 -3.38
C SER A 4 5.49 -10.85 -4.55
N HIS A 5 6.31 -9.80 -4.42
CA HIS A 5 7.32 -9.38 -5.40
C HIS A 5 8.75 -9.80 -5.04
N GLY A 6 8.94 -10.62 -3.99
CA GLY A 6 10.25 -11.12 -3.55
C GLY A 6 11.16 -10.08 -2.89
N LYS A 7 10.66 -8.87 -2.62
CA LYS A 7 11.40 -7.75 -1.99
C LYS A 7 11.22 -7.75 -0.45
N PRO A 8 12.04 -7.01 0.33
CA PRO A 8 11.85 -6.86 1.77
C PRO A 8 10.43 -6.35 2.05
N ALA A 9 9.67 -7.06 2.90
CA ALA A 9 8.30 -6.66 3.22
C ALA A 9 8.31 -5.43 4.14
N ALA A 10 7.76 -4.31 3.65
CA ALA A 10 7.38 -3.20 4.51
C ALA A 10 6.02 -3.50 5.13
N GLY A 11 5.86 -3.31 6.44
CA GLY A 11 4.65 -3.68 7.18
C GLY A 11 3.37 -3.03 6.64
N ILE A 12 3.48 -1.87 5.99
CA ILE A 12 2.36 -1.17 5.33
C ILE A 12 1.77 -1.90 4.12
N PHE A 13 2.40 -2.96 3.62
CA PHE A 13 1.85 -3.81 2.54
C PHE A 13 1.39 -5.17 3.06
N GLU A 14 1.51 -5.42 4.37
CA GLU A 14 1.04 -6.65 5.00
C GLU A 14 -0.39 -6.47 5.53
N PRO A 15 -1.37 -7.30 5.13
CA PRO A 15 -2.78 -7.09 5.47
C PRO A 15 -3.09 -7.09 6.97
N GLY A 16 -2.28 -7.79 7.78
CA GLY A 16 -2.56 -8.02 9.20
C GLY A 16 -2.61 -6.73 10.04
N TYR A 17 -1.86 -5.69 9.68
CA TYR A 17 -1.90 -4.44 10.43
C TYR A 17 -3.20 -3.67 10.23
N PHE A 18 -3.69 -3.57 8.99
CA PHE A 18 -4.95 -2.88 8.72
C PHE A 18 -6.13 -3.71 9.18
N ARG A 19 -6.25 -4.95 8.71
CA ARG A 19 -7.46 -5.75 8.88
C ARG A 19 -7.59 -6.30 10.29
N ASP A 20 -6.52 -6.88 10.83
CA ASP A 20 -6.60 -7.60 12.11
C ASP A 20 -6.42 -6.65 13.29
N VAL A 21 -5.51 -5.68 13.20
CA VAL A 21 -5.26 -4.74 14.30
C VAL A 21 -6.18 -3.52 14.22
N LEU A 22 -6.04 -2.69 13.18
CA LEU A 22 -6.78 -1.42 13.11
C LEU A 22 -8.30 -1.62 12.99
N ARG A 23 -8.75 -2.45 12.04
CA ARG A 23 -10.19 -2.66 11.79
C ARG A 23 -10.83 -3.61 12.79
N SER A 24 -10.24 -4.78 13.03
CA SER A 24 -10.84 -5.81 13.88
C SER A 24 -10.62 -5.55 15.38
N GLN A 25 -9.37 -5.49 15.85
CA GLN A 25 -9.10 -5.35 17.29
C GLN A 25 -9.45 -3.96 17.84
N LEU A 26 -9.08 -2.90 17.11
CA LEU A 26 -9.30 -1.51 17.56
C LEU A 26 -10.63 -0.93 17.10
N GLY A 27 -11.33 -1.57 16.17
CA GLY A 27 -12.62 -1.10 15.66
C GLY A 27 -12.54 0.26 14.95
N TYR A 28 -11.37 0.62 14.40
CA TYR A 28 -11.19 1.92 13.75
C TYR A 28 -11.87 1.94 12.39
N GLN A 29 -12.90 2.79 12.23
CA GLN A 29 -13.70 2.89 11.00
C GLN A 29 -13.42 4.15 10.18
N GLY A 30 -12.46 4.97 10.59
CA GLY A 30 -12.08 6.18 9.86
C GLY A 30 -11.16 5.90 8.66
N ILE A 31 -10.61 6.98 8.08
CA ILE A 31 -9.67 6.90 6.96
C ILE A 31 -8.27 6.60 7.48
N VAL A 32 -7.63 5.58 6.91
CA VAL A 32 -6.23 5.23 7.14
C VAL A 32 -5.39 5.74 5.97
N ILE A 33 -4.55 6.73 6.26
CA ILE A 33 -3.56 7.27 5.34
C ILE A 33 -2.17 6.77 5.75
N THR A 34 -1.31 6.47 4.77
CA THR A 34 0.10 6.13 5.04
C THR A 34 0.91 7.37 5.41
N ASP A 35 2.09 7.15 5.98
CA ASP A 35 3.18 8.13 5.86
C ASP A 35 3.68 8.18 4.39
N SER A 36 4.66 9.03 4.09
CA SER A 36 5.20 9.19 2.75
C SER A 36 5.69 7.88 2.14
N LEU A 37 5.13 7.51 0.98
CA LEU A 37 5.58 6.38 0.19
C LEU A 37 6.79 6.70 -0.71
N SER A 38 7.34 7.91 -0.60
CA SER A 38 8.62 8.28 -1.21
C SER A 38 9.83 7.85 -0.38
N MET A 39 9.61 7.23 0.78
CA MET A 39 10.67 6.75 1.68
C MET A 39 11.28 5.44 1.19
N ALA A 40 12.58 5.24 1.48
CA ALA A 40 13.34 4.07 1.04
C ALA A 40 12.64 2.74 1.36
N ALA A 41 12.08 2.61 2.57
CA ALA A 41 11.38 1.40 3.00
C ALA A 41 10.18 1.04 2.09
N ALA A 42 9.45 2.02 1.54
CA ALA A 42 8.34 1.78 0.62
C ALA A 42 8.85 1.52 -0.81
N THR A 43 9.82 2.31 -1.27
CA THR A 43 10.36 2.23 -2.64
C THR A 43 11.20 0.98 -2.89
N GLU A 44 11.82 0.44 -1.84
CA GLU A 44 12.54 -0.84 -1.90
C GLU A 44 11.61 -2.04 -1.80
N ALA A 45 10.39 -1.90 -1.27
CA ALA A 45 9.45 -2.99 -1.08
C ALA A 45 8.62 -3.29 -2.32
N THR A 46 8.25 -2.30 -3.13
CA THR A 46 7.43 -2.52 -4.34
C THR A 46 7.87 -1.62 -5.49
N SER A 47 7.26 -1.75 -6.67
CA SER A 47 7.51 -0.85 -7.80
C SER A 47 6.57 0.35 -7.77
N PRO A 48 6.92 1.49 -8.39
CA PRO A 48 6.09 2.70 -8.32
C PRO A 48 4.67 2.53 -8.89
N ASP A 49 4.48 1.68 -9.88
CA ASP A 49 3.18 1.32 -10.47
C ASP A 49 2.34 0.41 -9.57
N CYS A 50 2.98 -0.48 -8.81
CA CYS A 50 2.27 -1.39 -7.89
C CYS A 50 1.99 -0.78 -6.51
N VAL A 51 2.69 0.30 -6.13
CA VAL A 51 2.67 0.81 -4.73
C VAL A 51 1.27 1.16 -4.21
N GLY A 52 0.44 1.76 -5.07
CA GLY A 52 -0.93 2.11 -4.70
C GLY A 52 -1.83 0.89 -4.61
N VAL A 53 -1.72 -0.03 -5.57
CA VAL A 53 -2.50 -1.27 -5.61
C VAL A 53 -2.18 -2.15 -4.40
N ASP A 54 -0.90 -2.31 -4.07
CA ASP A 54 -0.45 -3.09 -2.92
C ASP A 54 -1.00 -2.51 -1.60
N LEU A 55 -0.97 -1.19 -1.42
CA LEU A 55 -1.52 -0.54 -0.22
C LEU A 55 -3.03 -0.75 -0.09
N LEU A 56 -3.78 -0.53 -1.17
CA LEU A 56 -5.24 -0.69 -1.17
C LEU A 56 -5.63 -2.13 -0.89
N ASN A 57 -4.92 -3.09 -1.48
CA ASN A 57 -5.11 -4.51 -1.21
C ASN A 57 -4.76 -4.89 0.24
N ALA A 58 -3.74 -4.28 0.84
CA ALA A 58 -3.43 -4.47 2.26
C ALA A 58 -4.54 -3.94 3.18
N GLY A 59 -5.33 -2.95 2.73
CA GLY A 59 -6.47 -2.38 3.46
C GLY A 59 -6.24 -0.94 3.92
N GLY A 60 -5.23 -0.25 3.39
CA GLY A 60 -5.11 1.20 3.51
C GLY A 60 -6.12 1.91 2.60
N ASP A 61 -6.47 3.16 2.95
CA ASP A 61 -7.50 3.92 2.21
C ASP A 61 -6.90 5.05 1.36
N MET A 62 -5.77 5.63 1.80
CA MET A 62 -5.18 6.80 1.16
C MET A 62 -3.65 6.71 1.08
N ILE A 63 -3.14 7.04 -0.10
CA ILE A 63 -1.72 7.06 -0.44
C ILE A 63 -1.18 8.47 -0.18
N LEU A 64 -0.14 8.60 0.65
CA LEU A 64 0.56 9.86 0.86
C LEU A 64 1.90 9.87 0.12
N MET A 65 2.09 10.86 -0.76
CA MET A 65 3.37 11.17 -1.43
C MET A 65 4.09 9.94 -2.04
N PRO A 66 3.56 9.32 -3.10
CA PRO A 66 4.29 8.27 -3.81
C PRO A 66 5.57 8.83 -4.45
N LEU A 67 6.60 7.98 -4.60
CA LEU A 67 7.85 8.37 -5.27
C LEU A 67 7.62 8.87 -6.70
N ASP A 68 6.77 8.16 -7.46
CA ASP A 68 6.30 8.56 -8.78
C ASP A 68 4.78 8.55 -8.78
N PHE A 69 4.20 9.76 -8.76
CA PHE A 69 2.75 9.94 -8.77
C PHE A 69 2.09 9.44 -10.05
N THR A 70 2.73 9.65 -11.21
CA THR A 70 2.14 9.28 -12.50
C THR A 70 2.06 7.78 -12.62
N ALA A 71 3.14 7.08 -12.27
CA ALA A 71 3.18 5.62 -12.29
C ALA A 71 2.17 5.03 -11.28
N ALA A 72 2.13 5.54 -10.05
CA ALA A 72 1.19 5.05 -9.03
C ALA A 72 -0.28 5.26 -9.44
N TYR A 73 -0.60 6.42 -10.02
CA TYR A 73 -1.93 6.70 -10.54
C TYR A 73 -2.31 5.74 -11.67
N GLN A 74 -1.43 5.58 -12.67
CA GLN A 74 -1.69 4.71 -13.81
C GLN A 74 -1.84 3.25 -13.38
N GLY A 75 -1.01 2.78 -12.46
CA GLY A 75 -1.12 1.41 -11.94
C GLY A 75 -2.45 1.13 -11.23
N ILE A 76 -2.97 2.08 -10.44
CA ILE A 76 -4.31 1.95 -9.83
C ILE A 76 -5.39 1.97 -10.91
N PHE A 77 -5.29 2.87 -11.89
CA PHE A 77 -6.25 2.95 -12.98
C PHE A 77 -6.32 1.64 -13.78
N ASP A 78 -5.17 1.09 -14.14
CA ASP A 78 -5.06 -0.15 -14.90
C ASP A 78 -5.60 -1.35 -14.09
N ALA A 79 -5.23 -1.46 -12.81
CA ALA A 79 -5.75 -2.50 -11.92
C ALA A 79 -7.27 -2.41 -11.72
N ALA A 80 -7.82 -1.19 -11.59
CA ALA A 80 -9.26 -1.00 -11.51
C ALA A 80 -9.98 -1.38 -12.81
N ALA A 81 -9.33 -1.21 -13.96
CA ALA A 81 -9.87 -1.59 -15.27
C ALA A 81 -9.79 -3.10 -15.53
N SER A 82 -8.78 -3.80 -14.99
CA SER A 82 -8.61 -5.25 -15.18
C SER A 82 -9.41 -6.12 -14.21
N GLY A 83 -9.77 -5.59 -13.04
CA GLY A 83 -10.19 -6.40 -11.89
C GLY A 83 -9.04 -7.18 -11.27
#